data_AF-A0A239MIG7-F1
#
_entry.id   AF-A0A239MIG7-F1
#
_cell.length_a   1.000
_cell.length_b   1.000
_cell.length_c   1.000
_cell.angle_alpha   90.00
_cell.angle_beta   90.00
_cell.angle_gamma   90.00
#
_symmetry.space_group_name_H-M   'P 1'
#
loop_
_entity.id
_entity.type
_entity.pdbx_description
1 polymer ?
#
loop_
_entity_poly.entity_id
_entity_poly.type
_entity_poly.pdbx_seq_one_letter_code
_entity_poly.pdbx_strand_id
1 'polypeptide(L)'
;MRWTVSVVATAASTYALDLFAAAAGALVVASGVLGGLSHSWVVAVLVASYLVWALGLRTNLRANGALLAATGTSTNVLSKAAYDLTRRFTRRAGAPRVAAAVAYAGTEVVKELPYYAAAFGAAAATSAITTTDALVFLAGANLGAAVYEYGLGRLTAGFLRRRFASFETDWQPRRYLTDYYSAVEPDELATITYLVAALREAERDRPILFFGVGPTLHHVFAAAEVASEIHLGDYLPANLTELQRWVDRAPDAHDWRPFVRYTLRCEGISDPTDAEVTLREDLTRKKITELIVLDARSEHPTDVVYSTVVSPYCADSATDNLSTWRELMRNITGLVEPGGLFITAALHRCTFYSVGGRRFPSANIGSEDLRAALEPDFDCAIEVCSTGQETAHGYGSVLLAHARRRELSHAQSR
;
A
#
# COMPACT_ATOMS: atom_id res chain seq x y z
N MET A 1 13.86 8.46 13.01
CA MET A 1 13.05 7.34 13.56
C MET A 1 13.29 6.00 12.84
N ARG A 2 13.06 5.85 11.52
CA ARG A 2 13.19 4.55 10.80
C ARG A 2 14.59 3.90 10.86
N TRP A 3 15.66 4.70 10.78
CA TRP A 3 17.04 4.21 10.94
C TRP A 3 17.32 3.70 12.36
N THR A 4 16.92 4.46 13.38
CA THR A 4 17.04 4.05 14.79
C THR A 4 16.34 2.71 15.05
N VAL A 5 15.10 2.56 14.56
CA VAL A 5 14.36 1.29 14.66
C VAL A 5 15.12 0.14 14.00
N SER A 6 15.70 0.37 12.82
CA SER A 6 16.45 -0.67 12.09
C SER A 6 17.77 -1.03 12.79
N VAL A 7 18.47 -0.06 13.38
CA VAL A 7 19.67 -0.30 14.18
C VAL A 7 19.35 -1.14 15.41
N VAL A 8 18.31 -0.75 16.18
CA VAL A 8 17.86 -1.48 17.37
C VAL A 8 17.40 -2.89 16.99
N ALA A 9 16.59 -3.04 15.94
CA ALA A 9 16.14 -4.34 15.46
C ALA A 9 17.30 -5.22 14.97
N THR A 10 18.31 -4.64 14.33
CA THR A 10 19.52 -5.38 13.90
C THR A 10 20.29 -5.91 15.09
N ALA A 11 20.52 -5.08 16.11
CA ALA A 11 21.21 -5.50 17.32
C ALA A 11 20.42 -6.62 18.03
N ALA A 12 19.13 -6.39 18.29
CA ALA A 12 18.27 -7.36 18.95
C ALA A 12 18.19 -8.69 18.20
N SER A 13 17.99 -8.65 16.87
CA SER A 13 17.93 -9.84 16.04
C SER A 13 19.25 -10.58 15.98
N THR A 14 20.38 -9.87 15.94
CA THR A 14 21.71 -10.51 15.90
C THR A 14 22.02 -11.23 17.20
N TYR A 15 21.85 -10.58 18.35
CA TYR A 15 22.08 -11.23 19.65
C TYR A 15 21.13 -12.40 19.91
N ALA A 16 19.85 -12.26 19.51
CA ALA A 16 18.87 -13.33 19.68
C ALA A 16 19.16 -14.53 18.76
N LEU A 17 19.54 -14.28 17.50
CA LEU A 17 20.00 -15.31 16.58
C LEU A 17 21.21 -16.03 17.15
N ASP A 18 22.22 -15.28 17.62
CA ASP A 18 23.47 -15.86 18.11
C ASP A 18 23.25 -16.73 19.34
N LEU A 19 22.47 -16.24 20.30
CA LEU A 19 22.13 -17.02 21.49
C LEU A 19 21.38 -18.30 21.13
N PHE A 20 20.41 -18.21 20.21
CA PHE A 20 19.60 -19.35 19.79
C PHE A 20 20.43 -20.39 19.02
N ALA A 21 21.28 -19.94 18.10
CA ALA A 21 22.17 -20.80 17.33
C ALA A 21 23.20 -21.49 18.23
N ALA A 22 23.91 -20.75 19.08
CA ALA A 22 24.88 -21.34 20.00
C ALA A 22 24.24 -22.35 20.96
N ALA A 23 23.04 -22.04 21.49
CA ALA A 23 22.29 -22.98 22.34
C ALA A 23 21.89 -24.25 21.57
N ALA A 24 21.40 -24.12 20.33
CA ALA A 24 21.08 -25.27 19.49
C ALA A 24 22.30 -26.14 19.21
N GLY A 25 23.44 -25.52 18.87
CA GLY A 25 24.72 -26.23 18.69
C GLY A 25 25.13 -27.01 19.94
N ALA A 26 25.10 -26.36 21.11
CA ALA A 26 25.44 -26.98 22.38
C ALA A 26 24.49 -28.14 22.73
N LEU A 27 23.19 -27.99 22.48
CA LEU A 27 22.19 -29.03 22.71
C LEU A 27 22.40 -30.25 21.80
N VAL A 28 22.73 -30.05 20.52
CA VAL A 28 23.01 -31.17 19.60
C VAL A 28 24.25 -31.94 20.06
N VAL A 29 25.32 -31.24 20.46
CA VAL A 29 26.51 -31.89 21.04
C VAL A 29 26.13 -32.67 22.31
N ALA A 30 25.47 -32.01 23.28
CA ALA A 30 25.12 -32.61 24.56
C ALA A 30 24.17 -33.80 24.44
N SER A 31 23.32 -33.83 23.41
CA SER A 31 22.38 -34.93 23.17
C SER A 31 23.06 -36.23 22.74
N GLY A 32 24.28 -36.17 22.21
CA GLY A 32 24.97 -37.32 21.64
C GLY A 32 24.29 -37.92 20.41
N VAL A 33 23.28 -37.25 19.82
CA VAL A 33 22.46 -37.79 18.71
C VAL A 33 23.29 -38.15 17.47
N LEU A 34 24.45 -37.50 17.29
CA LEU A 34 25.38 -37.77 16.20
C LEU A 34 26.64 -38.56 16.63
N GLY A 35 26.72 -39.00 17.90
CA GLY A 35 27.93 -39.60 18.47
C GLY A 35 28.37 -40.93 17.85
N GLY A 36 27.47 -41.64 17.16
CA GLY A 36 27.78 -42.88 16.44
C GLY A 36 28.20 -42.68 14.97
N LEU A 37 28.19 -41.45 14.46
CA LEU A 37 28.52 -41.17 13.06
C LEU A 37 30.03 -41.10 12.84
N SER A 38 30.49 -41.64 11.71
CA SER A 38 31.86 -41.40 11.25
C SER A 38 32.08 -39.92 10.94
N HIS A 39 33.32 -39.46 11.00
CA HIS A 39 33.69 -38.07 10.68
C HIS A 39 33.15 -37.61 9.31
N SER A 40 33.21 -38.47 8.27
CA SER A 40 32.68 -38.15 6.93
C SER A 40 31.18 -37.88 6.91
N TRP A 41 30.41 -38.60 7.73
CA TRP A 41 28.98 -38.41 7.88
C TRP A 41 28.64 -37.15 8.67
N VAL A 42 29.45 -36.78 9.67
CA VAL A 42 29.29 -35.52 10.40
C VAL A 42 29.55 -34.32 9.48
N VAL A 43 30.56 -34.39 8.61
CA VAL A 43 30.79 -33.39 7.55
C VAL A 43 29.60 -33.30 6.60
N ALA A 44 29.04 -34.44 6.19
CA ALA A 44 27.83 -34.44 5.34
C ALA A 44 26.62 -33.79 6.03
N VAL A 45 26.43 -34.02 7.34
CA VAL A 45 25.39 -33.34 8.14
C VAL A 45 25.62 -31.83 8.21
N LEU A 46 26.86 -31.39 8.39
CA LEU A 46 27.20 -29.95 8.37
C LEU A 46 26.90 -29.33 7.00
N VAL A 47 27.25 -29.99 5.89
CA VAL A 47 26.91 -29.49 4.55
C VAL A 47 25.39 -29.42 4.35
N ALA A 48 24.66 -30.46 4.79
CA ALA A 48 23.21 -30.49 4.71
C ALA A 48 22.55 -29.37 5.56
N SER A 49 23.12 -29.02 6.71
CA SER A 49 22.57 -27.94 7.53
C SER A 49 22.63 -26.58 6.83
N TYR A 50 23.63 -26.32 5.97
CA TYR A 50 23.69 -25.09 5.16
C TYR A 50 22.58 -25.01 4.11
N LEU A 51 22.13 -26.14 3.58
CA LEU A 51 20.96 -26.17 2.70
C LEU A 51 19.68 -25.80 3.45
N VAL A 52 19.52 -26.30 4.68
CA VAL A 52 18.38 -25.97 5.55
C VAL A 52 18.42 -24.49 5.94
N TRP A 53 19.59 -23.98 6.30
CA TRP A 53 19.81 -22.56 6.57
C TRP A 53 19.47 -21.67 5.39
N ALA A 54 19.91 -22.02 4.17
CA ALA A 54 19.56 -21.28 2.96
C ALA A 54 18.03 -21.21 2.72
N LEU A 55 17.28 -22.26 3.06
CA LEU A 55 15.80 -22.26 2.98
C LEU A 55 15.17 -21.34 4.03
N GLY A 56 15.66 -21.37 5.27
CA GLY A 56 15.22 -20.47 6.35
C GLY A 56 15.50 -19.01 5.99
N LEU A 57 16.75 -18.71 5.60
CA LEU A 57 17.19 -17.40 5.18
C LEU A 57 16.37 -16.88 3.99
N ARG A 58 16.10 -17.71 2.97
CA ARG A 58 15.24 -17.30 1.83
C ARG A 58 13.86 -16.81 2.28
N THR A 59 13.28 -17.43 3.31
CA THR A 59 11.99 -17.00 3.88
C THR A 59 12.12 -15.62 4.52
N ASN A 60 13.18 -15.40 5.31
CA ASN A 60 13.43 -14.12 5.95
C ASN A 60 13.77 -13.00 4.96
N LEU A 61 14.63 -13.26 3.97
CA LEU A 61 15.00 -12.28 2.94
C LEU A 61 13.78 -11.73 2.19
N ARG A 62 12.80 -12.59 1.88
CA ARG A 62 11.52 -12.18 1.28
C ARG A 62 10.71 -11.29 2.22
N ALA A 63 10.57 -11.71 3.48
CA ALA A 63 9.82 -10.95 4.48
C ALA A 63 10.48 -9.60 4.81
N ASN A 64 11.80 -9.55 4.92
CA ASN A 64 12.58 -8.32 5.13
C ASN A 64 12.48 -7.38 3.93
N GLY A 65 12.51 -7.89 2.69
CA GLY A 65 12.27 -7.09 1.49
C GLY A 65 10.85 -6.48 1.45
N ALA A 66 9.85 -7.22 1.94
CA ALA A 66 8.50 -6.71 2.09
C ALA A 66 8.40 -5.66 3.21
N LEU A 67 9.07 -5.89 4.35
CA LEU A 67 9.14 -4.94 5.45
C LEU A 67 9.79 -3.62 5.01
N LEU A 68 10.93 -3.69 4.32
CA LEU A 68 11.62 -2.52 3.76
C LEU A 68 10.73 -1.73 2.80
N ALA A 69 9.97 -2.43 1.95
CA ALA A 69 9.05 -1.78 1.03
C ALA A 69 7.88 -1.10 1.76
N ALA A 70 7.31 -1.77 2.77
CA ALA A 70 6.11 -1.31 3.47
C ALA A 70 6.38 -0.23 4.55
N THR A 71 7.51 -0.31 5.25
CA THR A 71 7.79 0.54 6.43
C THR A 71 9.10 1.32 6.30
N GLY A 72 9.96 0.97 5.36
CA GLY A 72 11.33 1.51 5.26
C GLY A 72 12.23 1.07 6.42
N THR A 73 11.86 0.04 7.19
CA THR A 73 12.67 -0.55 8.26
C THR A 73 13.17 -1.94 7.89
N SER A 74 14.20 -2.42 8.57
CA SER A 74 14.81 -3.74 8.34
C SER A 74 15.27 -4.31 9.66
N THR A 75 15.31 -5.64 9.78
CA THR A 75 16.01 -6.35 10.87
C THR A 75 17.52 -6.45 10.60
N ASN A 76 17.99 -5.84 9.52
CA ASN A 76 19.39 -5.78 9.14
C ASN A 76 19.76 -4.40 8.55
N VAL A 77 20.65 -3.70 9.22
CA VAL A 77 21.01 -2.30 8.90
C VAL A 77 21.73 -2.17 7.55
N LEU A 78 22.56 -3.16 7.16
CA LEU A 78 23.23 -3.14 5.85
C LEU A 78 22.24 -3.41 4.71
N SER A 79 21.29 -4.31 4.94
CA SER A 79 20.17 -4.55 4.04
C SER A 79 19.37 -3.27 3.78
N LYS A 80 19.08 -2.50 4.84
CA LYS A 80 18.44 -1.18 4.72
C LYS A 80 19.29 -0.17 3.96
N ALA A 81 20.58 -0.08 4.28
CA ALA A 81 21.49 0.83 3.59
C ALA A 81 21.56 0.54 2.09
N ALA A 82 21.70 -0.73 1.71
CA ALA A 82 21.69 -1.16 0.32
C ALA A 82 20.37 -0.86 -0.38
N TYR A 83 19.23 -1.08 0.29
CA TYR A 83 17.90 -0.75 -0.24
C TYR A 83 17.76 0.75 -0.54
N ASP A 84 18.03 1.60 0.46
CA ASP A 84 17.87 3.04 0.35
C ASP A 84 18.85 3.66 -0.66
N LEU A 85 20.10 3.18 -0.70
CA LEU A 85 21.10 3.62 -1.66
C LEU A 85 20.69 3.25 -3.09
N THR A 86 20.29 2.00 -3.31
CA THR A 86 19.89 1.52 -4.65
C THR A 86 18.69 2.29 -5.18
N ARG A 87 17.69 2.58 -4.32
CA ARG A 87 16.52 3.40 -4.71
C ARG A 87 16.88 4.80 -5.21
N ARG A 88 18.02 5.36 -4.80
CA ARG A 88 18.48 6.69 -5.28
C ARG A 88 19.03 6.63 -6.70
N PHE A 89 19.54 5.47 -7.14
CA PHE A 89 20.29 5.33 -8.39
C PHE A 89 19.55 4.53 -9.47
N THR A 90 18.49 3.78 -9.13
CA THR A 90 17.74 2.99 -10.11
C THR A 90 16.23 3.15 -9.98
N ARG A 91 15.56 3.19 -11.13
CA ARG A 91 14.09 3.16 -11.24
C ARG A 91 13.53 1.73 -11.40
N ARG A 92 14.38 0.70 -11.48
CA ARG A 92 13.94 -0.70 -11.59
C ARG A 92 13.29 -1.17 -10.29
N ALA A 93 12.01 -1.52 -10.33
CA ALA A 93 11.21 -1.86 -9.14
C ALA A 93 11.78 -3.01 -8.28
N GLY A 94 12.49 -3.98 -8.88
CA GLY A 94 13.06 -5.12 -8.17
C GLY A 94 14.50 -4.92 -7.64
N ALA A 95 15.27 -3.98 -8.20
CA ALA A 95 16.70 -3.86 -7.90
C ALA A 95 17.00 -3.52 -6.43
N PRO A 96 16.26 -2.61 -5.76
CA PRO A 96 16.47 -2.36 -4.33
C PRO A 96 16.28 -3.59 -3.45
N ARG A 97 15.26 -4.41 -3.73
CA ARG A 97 14.98 -5.65 -2.96
C ARG A 97 16.10 -6.68 -3.12
N VAL A 98 16.64 -6.80 -4.34
CA VAL A 98 17.79 -7.68 -4.61
C VAL A 98 19.03 -7.19 -3.87
N ALA A 99 19.36 -5.90 -3.95
CA ALA A 99 20.51 -5.33 -3.25
C ALA A 99 20.40 -5.51 -1.72
N ALA A 100 19.20 -5.29 -1.18
CA ALA A 100 18.90 -5.53 0.23
C ALA A 100 19.09 -7.00 0.62
N ALA A 101 18.66 -7.94 -0.22
CA ALA A 101 18.80 -9.37 0.04
C ALA A 101 20.27 -9.82 -0.01
N VAL A 102 21.04 -9.32 -0.97
CA VAL A 102 22.49 -9.59 -1.07
C VAL A 102 23.23 -9.06 0.15
N ALA A 103 22.95 -7.83 0.57
CA ALA A 103 23.58 -7.25 1.75
C ALA A 103 23.24 -8.01 3.04
N TYR A 104 21.99 -8.45 3.20
CA TYR A 104 21.58 -9.29 4.33
C TYR A 104 22.30 -10.64 4.30
N ALA A 105 22.27 -11.35 3.18
CA ALA A 105 22.94 -12.65 3.07
C ALA A 105 24.45 -12.53 3.34
N GLY A 106 25.09 -11.48 2.82
CA GLY A 106 26.50 -11.19 3.06
C GLY A 106 26.81 -10.98 4.54
N THR A 107 25.96 -10.26 5.29
CA THR A 107 26.17 -10.11 6.73
C THR A 107 26.05 -11.42 7.48
N GLU A 108 25.12 -12.30 7.13
CA GLU A 108 24.99 -13.58 7.81
C GLU A 108 26.18 -14.51 7.52
N VAL A 109 26.68 -14.51 6.28
CA VAL A 109 27.90 -15.25 5.93
C VAL A 109 29.13 -14.74 6.72
N VAL A 110 29.25 -13.43 6.92
CA VAL A 110 30.38 -12.86 7.69
C VAL A 110 30.27 -13.23 9.19
N LYS A 111 29.06 -13.30 9.73
CA LYS A 111 28.82 -13.67 11.14
C LYS A 111 29.18 -15.14 11.45
N GLU A 112 29.29 -15.99 10.44
CA GLU A 112 29.74 -17.38 10.62
C GLU A 112 31.22 -17.46 11.04
N LEU A 113 32.07 -16.50 10.64
CA LEU A 113 33.51 -16.56 10.88
C LEU A 113 33.87 -16.72 12.38
N PRO A 114 33.29 -15.94 13.31
CA PRO A 114 33.45 -16.15 14.74
C PRO A 114 33.08 -17.56 15.24
N TYR A 115 32.04 -18.21 14.69
CA TYR A 115 31.62 -19.55 15.11
C TYR A 115 32.67 -20.60 14.77
N TYR A 116 33.21 -20.54 13.55
CA TYR A 116 34.30 -21.43 13.15
C TYR A 116 35.55 -21.20 13.99
N ALA A 117 35.93 -19.94 14.19
CA ALA A 117 37.08 -19.59 15.01
C ALA A 117 36.93 -20.08 16.46
N ALA A 118 35.74 -19.91 17.05
CA ALA A 118 35.46 -20.34 18.42
C ALA A 118 35.42 -21.87 18.54
N ALA A 119 34.70 -22.56 17.65
CA ALA A 119 34.53 -24.02 17.71
C ALA A 119 35.87 -24.76 17.52
N PHE A 120 36.63 -24.39 16.48
CA PHE A 120 37.93 -25.02 16.23
C PHE A 120 39.03 -24.51 17.17
N GLY A 121 38.95 -23.25 17.61
CA GLY A 121 39.84 -22.73 18.65
C GLY A 121 39.69 -23.48 19.97
N ALA A 122 38.46 -23.79 20.38
CA ALA A 122 38.18 -24.59 21.56
C ALA A 122 38.71 -26.04 21.42
N ALA A 123 38.49 -26.68 20.27
CA ALA A 123 39.03 -28.01 19.99
C ALA A 123 40.56 -28.06 19.95
N ALA A 124 41.22 -26.97 19.56
CA ALA A 124 42.68 -26.86 19.59
C ALA A 124 43.22 -26.57 21.01
N ALA A 125 42.43 -25.91 21.86
CA ALA A 125 42.86 -25.47 23.19
C ALA A 125 42.69 -26.53 24.29
N THR A 126 41.83 -27.54 24.08
CA THR A 126 41.57 -28.60 25.08
C THR A 126 41.32 -29.95 24.43
N SER A 127 41.77 -31.04 25.08
CA SER A 127 41.45 -32.42 24.67
C SER A 127 40.01 -32.83 25.00
N ALA A 128 39.29 -32.03 25.78
CA ALA A 128 37.90 -32.30 26.15
C ALA A 128 36.90 -32.07 25.01
N ILE A 129 37.30 -31.33 23.97
CA ILE A 129 36.45 -31.01 22.80
C ILE A 129 37.16 -31.56 21.57
N THR A 130 36.54 -32.53 20.89
CA THR A 130 37.12 -33.08 19.67
C THR A 130 36.78 -32.23 18.45
N THR A 131 37.53 -32.42 17.36
CA THR A 131 37.20 -31.82 16.05
C THR A 131 35.81 -32.24 15.57
N THR A 132 35.38 -33.47 15.90
CA THR A 132 34.04 -33.95 15.58
C THR A 132 32.98 -33.19 16.39
N ASP A 133 33.23 -32.93 17.68
CA ASP A 133 32.31 -32.13 18.52
C ASP A 133 32.16 -30.70 18.00
N ALA A 134 33.27 -30.09 17.53
CA ALA A 134 33.23 -28.77 16.90
C ALA A 134 32.38 -28.76 15.62
N LEU A 135 32.49 -29.78 14.77
CA LEU A 135 31.65 -29.92 13.57
C LEU A 135 30.17 -30.17 13.91
N VAL A 136 29.89 -30.99 14.93
CA VAL A 136 28.53 -31.24 15.42
C VAL A 136 27.91 -29.96 15.99
N PHE A 137 28.69 -29.18 16.76
CA PHE A 137 28.28 -27.87 17.27
C PHE A 137 27.91 -26.92 16.12
N LEU A 138 28.78 -26.78 15.12
CA LEU A 138 28.53 -25.93 13.94
C LEU A 138 27.29 -26.38 13.17
N ALA A 139 27.10 -27.69 12.98
CA ALA A 139 25.93 -28.22 12.30
C ALA A 139 24.64 -27.90 13.08
N GLY A 140 24.64 -28.09 14.40
CA GLY A 140 23.50 -27.75 15.26
C GLY A 140 23.23 -26.24 15.33
N ALA A 141 24.27 -25.42 15.37
CA ALA A 141 24.14 -23.96 15.37
C ALA A 141 23.52 -23.44 14.06
N ASN A 142 23.96 -23.98 12.93
CA ASN A 142 23.42 -23.64 11.61
C ASN A 142 21.95 -24.05 11.45
N LEU A 143 21.55 -25.22 11.98
CA LEU A 143 20.15 -25.63 12.04
C LEU A 143 19.33 -24.70 12.96
N GLY A 144 19.88 -24.28 14.10
CA GLY A 144 19.27 -23.29 14.98
C GLY A 144 19.04 -21.95 14.26
N ALA A 145 20.07 -21.46 13.56
CA ALA A 145 19.99 -20.25 12.75
C ALA A 145 18.91 -20.38 11.66
N ALA A 146 18.81 -21.52 10.98
CA ALA A 146 17.78 -21.79 9.98
C ALA A 146 16.35 -21.65 10.54
N VAL A 147 16.11 -22.23 11.72
CA VAL A 147 14.82 -22.16 12.41
C VAL A 147 14.51 -20.73 12.85
N TYR A 148 15.50 -20.02 13.39
CA TYR A 148 15.35 -18.61 13.79
C TYR A 148 14.98 -17.73 12.60
N GLU A 149 15.74 -17.82 11.51
CA GLU A 149 15.52 -17.05 10.28
C GLU A 149 14.13 -17.33 9.69
N TYR A 150 13.74 -18.61 9.62
CA TYR A 150 12.39 -18.97 9.20
C TYR A 150 11.31 -18.37 10.11
N GLY A 151 11.48 -18.50 11.42
CA GLY A 151 10.55 -17.97 12.43
C GLY A 151 10.40 -16.45 12.34
N LEU A 152 11.52 -15.71 12.27
CA LEU A 152 11.54 -14.26 12.09
C LEU A 152 10.82 -13.87 10.80
N GLY A 153 11.11 -14.53 9.69
CA GLY A 153 10.43 -14.28 8.41
C GLY A 153 8.91 -14.49 8.49
N ARG A 154 8.45 -15.54 9.19
CA ARG A 154 7.02 -15.80 9.40
C ARG A 154 6.35 -14.77 10.30
N LEU A 155 7.03 -14.34 11.37
CA LEU A 155 6.55 -13.29 12.27
C LEU A 155 6.44 -11.95 11.55
N THR A 156 7.47 -11.55 10.80
CA THR A 156 7.46 -10.32 9.99
C THR A 156 6.34 -10.34 8.95
N ALA A 157 6.15 -11.46 8.24
CA ALA A 157 5.05 -11.61 7.30
C ALA A 157 3.67 -11.51 8.00
N GLY A 158 3.52 -12.11 9.19
CA GLY A 158 2.30 -12.02 10.00
C GLY A 158 2.01 -10.60 10.47
N PHE A 159 3.04 -9.87 10.91
CA PHE A 159 2.95 -8.46 11.29
C PHE A 159 2.46 -7.60 10.12
N LEU A 160 3.07 -7.75 8.94
CA LEU A 160 2.69 -6.98 7.75
C LEU A 160 1.24 -7.24 7.33
N ARG A 161 0.76 -8.49 7.41
CA ARG A 161 -0.64 -8.85 7.10
C ARG A 161 -1.67 -8.23 8.04
N ARG A 162 -1.29 -7.97 9.30
CA ARG A 162 -2.18 -7.42 10.33
C ARG A 162 -1.95 -5.92 10.58
N ARG A 163 -1.16 -5.27 9.73
CA ARG A 163 -0.82 -3.85 9.88
C ARG A 163 -2.02 -2.94 9.66
N PHE A 164 -2.97 -3.39 8.84
CA PHE A 164 -4.18 -2.66 8.50
C PHE A 164 -5.44 -3.46 8.78
N ALA A 165 -6.50 -2.72 9.03
CA ALA A 165 -7.86 -3.23 9.08
C ALA A 165 -8.31 -3.69 7.69
N SER A 166 -9.23 -4.66 7.64
CA SER A 166 -9.83 -5.15 6.39
C SER A 166 -11.03 -4.29 6.00
N PHE A 167 -11.12 -3.96 4.71
CA PHE A 167 -12.27 -3.27 4.15
C PHE A 167 -13.54 -4.10 4.26
N GLU A 168 -13.43 -5.41 4.11
CA GLU A 168 -14.57 -6.33 4.14
C GLU A 168 -15.14 -6.57 5.54
N THR A 169 -14.29 -6.58 6.57
CA THR A 169 -14.72 -6.94 7.94
C THR A 169 -14.73 -5.79 8.93
N ASP A 170 -13.89 -4.78 8.75
CA ASP A 170 -13.67 -3.73 9.74
C ASP A 170 -14.18 -2.35 9.30
N TRP A 171 -14.43 -2.15 8.00
CA TRP A 171 -14.91 -0.87 7.46
C TRP A 171 -16.32 -0.54 7.95
N GLN A 172 -16.51 0.70 8.38
CA GLN A 172 -17.80 1.20 8.84
C GLN A 172 -18.09 2.55 8.15
N PRO A 173 -18.96 2.58 7.13
CA PRO A 173 -19.25 3.77 6.34
C PRO A 173 -19.62 5.00 7.19
N ARG A 174 -20.51 4.83 8.18
CA ARG A 174 -20.94 5.93 9.07
C ARG A 174 -19.82 6.49 9.94
N ARG A 175 -18.84 5.65 10.34
CA ARG A 175 -17.65 6.13 11.06
C ARG A 175 -16.78 6.98 10.16
N TYR A 176 -16.57 6.54 8.92
CA TYR A 176 -15.85 7.31 7.92
C TYR A 176 -16.52 8.68 7.67
N LEU A 177 -17.85 8.69 7.53
CA LEU A 177 -18.63 9.92 7.40
C LEU A 177 -18.53 10.85 8.61
N THR A 178 -18.53 10.30 9.81
CA THR A 178 -18.38 11.09 11.04
C THR A 178 -16.99 11.69 11.18
N ASP A 179 -15.96 10.89 10.88
CA ASP A 179 -14.56 11.25 11.09
C ASP A 179 -14.07 12.30 10.07
N TYR A 180 -14.55 12.25 8.81
CA TYR A 180 -14.04 13.09 7.72
C TYR A 180 -15.06 14.10 7.16
N TYR A 181 -16.36 13.84 7.31
CA TYR A 181 -17.39 14.61 6.58
C TYR A 181 -18.40 15.30 7.50
N SER A 182 -18.07 15.48 8.78
CA SER A 182 -18.89 16.32 9.68
C SER A 182 -18.77 17.82 9.40
N ALA A 183 -17.74 18.23 8.67
CA ALA A 183 -17.52 19.59 8.18
C ALA A 183 -16.80 19.56 6.82
N VAL A 184 -16.85 20.68 6.08
CA VAL A 184 -16.06 20.84 4.85
C VAL A 184 -14.64 21.25 5.22
N GLU A 185 -13.75 20.28 5.28
CA GLU A 185 -12.36 20.47 5.70
C GLU A 185 -11.45 21.05 4.60
N PRO A 186 -10.24 21.56 4.92
CA PRO A 186 -9.35 22.22 3.95
C PRO A 186 -9.00 21.40 2.70
N ASP A 187 -8.78 20.10 2.83
CA ASP A 187 -8.61 19.18 1.70
C ASP A 187 -9.86 19.12 0.82
N GLU A 188 -11.04 19.01 1.43
CA GLU A 188 -12.31 19.00 0.71
C GLU A 188 -12.61 20.34 0.02
N LEU A 189 -12.25 21.46 0.64
CA LEU A 189 -12.35 22.79 0.01
C LEU A 189 -11.52 22.86 -1.28
N ALA A 190 -10.26 22.43 -1.21
CA ALA A 190 -9.37 22.39 -2.37
C ALA A 190 -9.88 21.42 -3.45
N THR A 191 -10.30 20.22 -3.03
CA THR A 191 -10.69 19.14 -3.91
C THR A 191 -11.99 19.48 -4.66
N ILE A 192 -13.02 19.96 -3.97
CA ILE A 192 -14.28 20.38 -4.59
C ILE A 192 -14.06 21.54 -5.56
N THR A 193 -13.24 22.54 -5.20
CA THR A 193 -12.91 23.65 -6.08
C THR A 193 -12.26 23.16 -7.38
N TYR A 194 -11.30 22.24 -7.25
CA TYR A 194 -10.62 21.65 -8.40
C TYR A 194 -11.56 20.81 -9.26
N LEU A 195 -12.38 19.94 -8.66
CA LEU A 195 -13.32 19.10 -9.40
C LEU A 195 -14.37 19.94 -10.14
N VAL A 196 -14.90 21.00 -9.53
CA VAL A 196 -15.84 21.92 -10.20
C VAL A 196 -15.19 22.55 -11.43
N ALA A 197 -13.91 22.96 -11.34
CA ALA A 197 -13.19 23.49 -12.49
C ALA A 197 -12.95 22.42 -13.56
N ALA A 198 -12.47 21.23 -13.18
CA ALA A 198 -12.18 20.13 -14.10
C ALA A 198 -13.43 19.57 -14.78
N LEU A 199 -14.59 19.50 -14.10
CA LEU A 199 -15.84 19.03 -14.69
C LEU A 199 -16.40 19.95 -15.78
N ARG A 200 -15.93 21.21 -15.87
CA ARG A 200 -16.28 22.09 -17.01
C ARG A 200 -15.70 21.60 -18.34
N GLU A 201 -14.68 20.74 -18.27
CA GLU A 201 -14.03 20.12 -19.42
C GLU A 201 -14.67 18.79 -19.84
N ALA A 202 -15.61 18.27 -19.05
CA ALA A 202 -16.34 17.06 -19.37
C ALA A 202 -17.32 17.30 -20.52
N GLU A 203 -17.54 16.27 -21.34
CA GLU A 203 -18.58 16.31 -22.36
C GLU A 203 -19.95 16.37 -21.69
N ARG A 204 -20.78 17.33 -22.10
CA ARG A 204 -22.11 17.52 -21.53
C ARG A 204 -23.08 16.45 -22.02
N ASP A 205 -24.10 16.17 -21.21
CA ASP A 205 -25.21 15.28 -21.53
C ASP A 205 -24.76 13.85 -21.87
N ARG A 206 -23.66 13.41 -21.26
CA ARG A 206 -23.17 12.02 -21.30
C ARG A 206 -23.17 11.41 -19.88
N PRO A 207 -23.24 10.08 -19.74
CA PRO A 207 -23.11 9.42 -18.44
C PRO A 207 -21.72 9.65 -17.85
N ILE A 208 -21.65 9.96 -16.55
CA ILE A 208 -20.39 10.11 -15.80
C ILE A 208 -20.30 9.02 -14.74
N LEU A 209 -19.16 8.31 -14.71
CA LEU A 209 -18.87 7.32 -13.68
C LEU A 209 -18.08 7.94 -12.52
N PHE A 210 -18.57 7.76 -11.31
CA PHE A 210 -17.79 7.94 -10.09
C PHE A 210 -17.30 6.57 -9.61
N PHE A 211 -16.00 6.28 -9.80
CA PHE A 211 -15.39 5.00 -9.45
C PHE A 211 -14.77 5.04 -8.05
N GLY A 212 -15.20 4.14 -7.17
CA GLY A 212 -14.74 4.07 -5.79
C GLY A 212 -15.24 5.27 -4.98
N VAL A 213 -16.52 5.60 -5.13
CA VAL A 213 -17.14 6.79 -4.54
C VAL A 213 -17.22 6.74 -3.00
N GLY A 214 -17.02 5.57 -2.40
CA GLY A 214 -17.22 5.36 -0.98
C GLY A 214 -18.67 5.64 -0.58
N PRO A 215 -18.95 5.94 0.69
CA PRO A 215 -20.29 6.32 1.13
C PRO A 215 -20.58 7.82 0.91
N THR A 216 -19.90 8.48 -0.04
CA THR A 216 -19.79 9.94 -0.08
C THR A 216 -20.40 10.58 -1.32
N LEU A 217 -20.82 11.86 -1.24
CA LEU A 217 -21.43 12.59 -2.38
C LEU A 217 -20.84 13.97 -2.64
N HIS A 218 -19.91 14.45 -1.81
CA HIS A 218 -19.33 15.81 -1.92
C HIS A 218 -18.67 16.10 -3.27
N HIS A 219 -18.14 15.09 -3.95
CA HIS A 219 -17.58 15.20 -5.31
C HIS A 219 -18.61 15.08 -6.44
N VAL A 220 -19.84 14.64 -6.14
CA VAL A 220 -20.86 14.28 -7.13
C VAL A 220 -21.73 15.49 -7.53
N PHE A 221 -21.97 16.42 -6.60
CA PHE A 221 -22.93 17.52 -6.80
C PHE A 221 -22.63 18.42 -8.01
N ALA A 222 -21.36 18.62 -8.36
CA ALA A 222 -20.98 19.43 -9.52
C ALA A 222 -21.34 18.75 -10.86
N ALA A 223 -21.39 17.41 -10.89
CA ALA A 223 -21.71 16.66 -12.10
C ALA A 223 -23.20 16.73 -12.48
N ALA A 224 -24.08 17.09 -11.55
CA ALA A 224 -25.53 17.10 -11.77
C ALA A 224 -25.99 18.04 -12.92
N GLU A 225 -25.27 19.13 -13.15
CA GLU A 225 -25.53 20.08 -14.24
C GLU A 225 -24.93 19.65 -15.59
N VAL A 226 -23.96 18.72 -15.56
CA VAL A 226 -23.14 18.35 -16.73
C VAL A 226 -23.56 16.99 -17.30
N ALA A 227 -23.79 16.02 -16.43
CA ALA A 227 -24.05 14.64 -16.80
C ALA A 227 -25.49 14.43 -17.31
N SER A 228 -25.69 13.53 -18.28
CA SER A 228 -27.04 13.01 -18.54
C SER A 228 -27.51 12.14 -17.39
N GLU A 229 -26.61 11.29 -16.90
CA GLU A 229 -26.76 10.28 -15.86
C GLU A 229 -25.48 10.18 -15.02
N ILE A 230 -25.63 9.87 -13.73
CA ILE A 230 -24.55 9.70 -12.78
C ILE A 230 -24.58 8.25 -12.32
N HIS A 231 -23.48 7.53 -12.58
CA HIS A 231 -23.30 6.16 -12.11
C HIS A 231 -22.32 6.16 -10.93
N LEU A 232 -22.75 5.63 -9.79
CA LEU A 232 -21.95 5.59 -8.58
C LEU A 232 -21.46 4.16 -8.33
N GLY A 233 -20.16 3.96 -8.47
CA GLY A 233 -19.52 2.66 -8.35
C GLY A 233 -18.67 2.55 -7.09
N ASP A 234 -18.82 1.48 -6.31
CA ASP A 234 -17.95 1.20 -5.16
C ASP A 234 -17.74 -0.30 -4.94
N TYR A 235 -16.61 -0.68 -4.35
CA TYR A 235 -16.31 -2.08 -4.06
C TYR A 235 -17.16 -2.63 -2.90
N LEU A 236 -17.51 -1.79 -1.92
CA LEU A 236 -18.19 -2.23 -0.70
C LEU A 236 -19.70 -1.98 -0.81
N PRO A 237 -20.55 -3.02 -0.78
CA PRO A 237 -22.01 -2.85 -0.78
C PRO A 237 -22.53 -1.99 0.37
N ALA A 238 -21.83 -1.98 1.51
CA ALA A 238 -22.17 -1.14 2.66
C ALA A 238 -22.06 0.36 2.35
N ASN A 239 -21.12 0.77 1.49
CA ASN A 239 -21.00 2.16 1.04
C ASN A 239 -22.19 2.54 0.13
N LEU A 240 -22.49 1.69 -0.84
CA LEU A 240 -23.64 1.88 -1.75
C LEU A 240 -24.97 1.95 -0.98
N THR A 241 -25.11 1.21 0.12
CA THR A 241 -26.28 1.28 0.99
C THR A 241 -26.44 2.67 1.64
N GLU A 242 -25.36 3.32 2.06
CA GLU A 242 -25.44 4.69 2.59
C GLU A 242 -25.77 5.72 1.49
N LEU A 243 -25.29 5.52 0.27
CA LEU A 243 -25.68 6.34 -0.89
C LEU A 243 -27.18 6.19 -1.19
N GLN A 244 -27.68 4.94 -1.23
CA GLN A 244 -29.10 4.65 -1.45
C GLN A 244 -29.98 5.33 -0.38
N ARG A 245 -29.57 5.29 0.89
CA ARG A 245 -30.29 6.01 1.96
C ARG A 245 -30.44 7.49 1.68
N TRP A 246 -29.39 8.14 1.17
CA TRP A 246 -29.47 9.56 0.82
C TRP A 246 -30.36 9.83 -0.41
N VAL A 247 -30.30 8.94 -1.42
CA VAL A 247 -31.18 8.97 -2.59
C VAL A 247 -32.65 8.84 -2.15
N ASP A 248 -32.95 7.93 -1.23
CA ASP A 248 -34.29 7.67 -0.69
C ASP A 248 -34.77 8.71 0.32
N ARG A 249 -33.97 9.73 0.63
CA ARG A 249 -34.23 10.74 1.68
C ARG A 249 -34.50 10.10 3.05
N ALA A 250 -33.77 9.04 3.39
CA ALA A 250 -33.86 8.43 4.70
C ALA A 250 -33.59 9.48 5.80
N PRO A 251 -34.34 9.49 6.91
CA PRO A 251 -34.22 10.51 7.95
C PRO A 251 -32.86 10.48 8.67
N ASP A 252 -32.12 9.38 8.58
CA ASP A 252 -30.78 9.20 9.15
C ASP A 252 -29.66 9.26 8.10
N ALA A 253 -29.97 9.67 6.86
CA ALA A 253 -28.97 9.90 5.83
C ALA A 253 -28.04 11.06 6.22
N HIS A 254 -26.79 10.98 5.77
CA HIS A 254 -25.80 12.02 6.05
C HIS A 254 -26.19 13.37 5.42
N ASP A 255 -26.00 14.45 6.17
CA ASP A 255 -26.31 15.80 5.73
C ASP A 255 -25.19 16.36 4.85
N TRP A 256 -25.41 16.36 3.53
CA TRP A 256 -24.46 16.91 2.56
C TRP A 256 -24.69 18.38 2.24
N ARG A 257 -25.67 19.06 2.86
CA ARG A 257 -26.00 20.46 2.54
C ARG A 257 -24.82 21.43 2.65
N PRO A 258 -23.90 21.33 3.64
CA PRO A 258 -22.71 22.17 3.68
C PRO A 258 -21.81 22.03 2.44
N PHE A 259 -21.66 20.80 1.95
CA PHE A 259 -20.86 20.47 0.76
C PHE A 259 -21.53 20.95 -0.53
N VAL A 260 -22.85 20.79 -0.63
CA VAL A 260 -23.65 21.34 -1.75
C VAL A 260 -23.51 22.86 -1.79
N ARG A 261 -23.64 23.54 -0.64
CA ARG A 261 -23.48 25.00 -0.55
C ARG A 261 -22.07 25.44 -0.95
N TYR A 262 -21.04 24.67 -0.60
CA TYR A 262 -19.68 24.98 -1.04
C TYR A 262 -19.52 24.77 -2.56
N THR A 263 -20.05 23.68 -3.10
CA THR A 263 -20.06 23.40 -4.55
C THR A 263 -20.69 24.54 -5.34
N LEU A 264 -21.87 25.01 -4.92
CA LEU A 264 -22.57 26.13 -5.56
C LEU A 264 -21.75 27.44 -5.52
N ARG A 265 -21.00 27.68 -4.44
CA ARG A 265 -20.06 28.82 -4.36
C ARG A 265 -18.92 28.70 -5.37
N CYS A 266 -18.34 27.51 -5.52
CA CYS A 266 -17.32 27.25 -6.55
C CYS A 266 -17.86 27.42 -7.98
N GLU A 267 -19.15 27.21 -8.19
CA GLU A 267 -19.84 27.44 -9.47
C GLU A 267 -20.19 28.91 -9.73
N GLY A 268 -19.99 29.80 -8.75
CA GLY A 268 -20.17 31.25 -8.90
C GLY A 268 -21.39 31.82 -8.15
N ILE A 269 -22.13 31.01 -7.39
CA ILE A 269 -23.25 31.48 -6.57
C ILE A 269 -22.70 31.93 -5.21
N SER A 270 -22.55 33.25 -5.01
CA SER A 270 -21.83 33.79 -3.85
C SER A 270 -22.43 33.44 -2.48
N ASP A 271 -23.77 33.46 -2.38
CA ASP A 271 -24.51 33.14 -1.15
C ASP A 271 -25.69 32.21 -1.47
N PRO A 272 -25.44 30.89 -1.61
CA PRO A 272 -26.47 29.95 -2.02
C PRO A 272 -27.54 29.80 -0.94
N THR A 273 -28.78 30.05 -1.35
CA THR A 273 -29.97 29.90 -0.52
C THR A 273 -30.27 28.43 -0.23
N ASP A 274 -31.04 28.15 0.82
CA ASP A 274 -31.48 26.79 1.13
C ASP A 274 -32.35 26.16 0.05
N ALA A 275 -33.03 26.99 -0.76
CA ALA A 275 -33.79 26.57 -1.92
C ALA A 275 -32.88 26.08 -3.05
N GLU A 276 -31.81 26.82 -3.37
CA GLU A 276 -30.81 26.43 -4.38
C GLU A 276 -30.05 25.16 -3.97
N VAL A 277 -29.70 25.05 -2.68
CA VAL A 277 -29.11 23.82 -2.12
C VAL A 277 -30.05 22.63 -2.32
N THR A 278 -31.33 22.79 -1.97
CA THR A 278 -32.34 21.72 -2.13
C THR A 278 -32.55 21.35 -3.60
N LEU A 279 -32.60 22.34 -4.49
CA LEU A 279 -32.71 22.11 -5.94
C LEU A 279 -31.52 21.30 -6.46
N ARG A 280 -30.30 21.61 -6.03
CA ARG A 280 -29.11 20.86 -6.45
C ARG A 280 -29.13 19.43 -5.92
N GLU A 281 -29.51 19.21 -4.66
CA GLU A 281 -29.64 17.84 -4.15
C GLU A 281 -30.68 17.05 -4.94
N ASP A 282 -31.85 17.64 -5.22
CA ASP A 282 -32.93 17.00 -5.95
C ASP A 282 -32.56 16.67 -7.39
N LEU A 283 -31.85 17.58 -8.07
CA LEU A 283 -31.28 17.32 -9.39
C LEU A 283 -30.27 16.17 -9.33
N THR A 284 -29.39 16.17 -8.33
CA THR A 284 -28.38 15.11 -8.16
C THR A 284 -29.06 13.75 -7.93
N ARG A 285 -30.06 13.67 -7.04
CA ARG A 285 -30.86 12.44 -6.82
C ARG A 285 -31.50 11.94 -8.11
N LYS A 286 -32.08 12.84 -8.90
CA LYS A 286 -32.69 12.50 -10.19
C LYS A 286 -31.66 11.97 -11.21
N LYS A 287 -30.44 12.51 -11.17
CA LYS A 287 -29.36 12.17 -12.09
C LYS A 287 -28.63 10.88 -11.71
N ILE A 288 -28.66 10.47 -10.44
CA ILE A 288 -28.14 9.16 -10.01
C ILE A 288 -29.09 8.08 -10.51
N THR A 289 -28.68 7.34 -11.53
CA THR A 289 -29.47 6.27 -12.16
C THR A 289 -28.99 4.88 -11.78
N GLU A 290 -27.72 4.74 -11.38
CA GLU A 290 -27.09 3.44 -11.12
C GLU A 290 -26.21 3.48 -9.86
N LEU A 291 -26.36 2.45 -9.01
CA LEU A 291 -25.44 2.12 -7.91
C LEU A 291 -24.82 0.75 -8.20
N ILE A 292 -23.51 0.74 -8.48
CA ILE A 292 -22.83 -0.42 -9.09
C ILE A 292 -21.74 -0.94 -8.15
N VAL A 293 -21.69 -2.26 -7.94
CA VAL A 293 -20.53 -2.88 -7.29
C VAL A 293 -19.39 -3.00 -8.29
N LEU A 294 -18.27 -2.31 -8.03
CA LEU A 294 -17.09 -2.31 -8.92
C LEU A 294 -15.82 -2.72 -8.17
N ASP A 295 -15.02 -3.60 -8.76
CA ASP A 295 -13.74 -4.03 -8.21
C ASP A 295 -12.58 -3.61 -9.12
N ALA A 296 -11.77 -2.66 -8.66
CA ALA A 296 -10.59 -2.18 -9.40
C ALA A 296 -9.51 -3.26 -9.60
N ARG A 297 -9.57 -4.38 -8.86
CA ARG A 297 -8.65 -5.51 -9.06
C ARG A 297 -9.01 -6.33 -10.30
N SER A 298 -10.25 -6.22 -10.80
CA SER A 298 -10.63 -6.78 -12.10
C SER A 298 -9.97 -5.98 -13.21
N GLU A 299 -9.38 -6.66 -14.20
CA GLU A 299 -8.83 -6.03 -15.41
C GLU A 299 -9.92 -5.25 -16.18
N HIS A 300 -11.15 -5.74 -16.12
CA HIS A 300 -12.34 -5.09 -16.64
C HIS A 300 -13.38 -5.01 -15.52
N PRO A 301 -13.42 -3.93 -14.72
CA PRO A 301 -14.39 -3.77 -13.64
C PRO A 301 -15.86 -3.72 -14.15
N THR A 302 -16.04 -3.28 -15.40
CA THR A 302 -17.32 -3.25 -16.13
C THR A 302 -17.04 -3.24 -17.63
N ASP A 303 -18.02 -3.65 -18.43
CA ASP A 303 -17.95 -3.64 -19.90
C ASP A 303 -18.25 -2.26 -20.51
N VAL A 304 -18.66 -1.28 -19.69
CA VAL A 304 -19.03 0.07 -20.11
C VAL A 304 -17.83 1.02 -20.00
N VAL A 305 -17.53 1.74 -21.07
CA VAL A 305 -16.60 2.88 -21.07
C VAL A 305 -17.36 4.20 -21.00
N TYR A 306 -16.71 5.23 -20.46
CA TYR A 306 -17.33 6.52 -20.16
C TYR A 306 -16.54 7.67 -20.77
N SER A 307 -17.25 8.72 -21.21
CA SER A 307 -16.65 9.99 -21.63
C SER A 307 -15.99 10.73 -20.46
N THR A 308 -16.43 10.47 -19.22
CA THR A 308 -15.80 10.99 -18.00
C THR A 308 -15.84 9.97 -16.87
N VAL A 309 -14.68 9.74 -16.25
CA VAL A 309 -14.52 8.92 -15.04
C VAL A 309 -13.90 9.77 -13.94
N VAL A 310 -14.51 9.77 -12.76
CA VAL A 310 -14.08 10.52 -11.58
C VAL A 310 -13.76 9.52 -10.47
N SER A 311 -12.53 9.51 -9.93
CA SER A 311 -12.11 8.51 -8.92
C SER A 311 -11.26 9.08 -7.77
N PRO A 312 -11.78 10.05 -7.00
CA PRO A 312 -11.06 10.63 -5.88
C PRO A 312 -10.88 9.64 -4.72
N TYR A 313 -9.67 9.62 -4.14
CA TYR A 313 -9.31 8.88 -2.93
C TYR A 313 -9.58 7.36 -2.97
N CYS A 314 -9.70 6.77 -4.15
CA CYS A 314 -10.01 5.36 -4.33
C CYS A 314 -8.74 4.49 -4.35
N ALA A 315 -8.01 4.48 -5.48
CA ALA A 315 -6.92 3.54 -5.69
C ALA A 315 -5.78 3.71 -4.68
N ASP A 316 -5.46 4.94 -4.33
CA ASP A 316 -4.39 5.28 -3.38
C ASP A 316 -4.74 4.89 -1.94
N SER A 317 -6.02 4.83 -1.59
CA SER A 317 -6.52 4.41 -0.27
C SER A 317 -6.84 2.92 -0.19
N ALA A 318 -6.92 2.21 -1.31
CA ALA A 318 -7.25 0.78 -1.34
C ALA A 318 -6.05 -0.14 -1.02
N THR A 319 -4.81 0.36 -1.11
CA THR A 319 -3.60 -0.46 -1.01
C THR A 319 -2.42 0.29 -0.42
N ASP A 320 -1.49 -0.44 0.22
CA ASP A 320 -0.21 0.08 0.71
C ASP A 320 0.97 -0.22 -0.23
N ASN A 321 0.65 -0.76 -1.42
CA ASN A 321 1.63 -1.23 -2.38
C ASN A 321 1.53 -0.44 -3.69
N LEU A 322 2.61 0.26 -4.02
CA LEU A 322 2.73 1.03 -5.27
C LEU A 322 2.51 0.21 -6.55
N SER A 323 2.91 -1.07 -6.59
CA SER A 323 2.68 -1.91 -7.78
C SER A 323 1.20 -2.24 -7.94
N THR A 324 0.54 -2.60 -6.84
CA THR A 324 -0.91 -2.85 -6.83
C THR A 324 -1.66 -1.57 -7.18
N TRP A 325 -1.26 -0.43 -6.62
CA TRP A 325 -1.85 0.87 -6.97
C TRP A 325 -1.77 1.15 -8.48
N ARG A 326 -0.63 0.88 -9.13
CA ARG A 326 -0.50 1.02 -10.60
C ARG A 326 -1.45 0.11 -11.38
N GLU A 327 -1.66 -1.12 -10.90
CA GLU A 327 -2.61 -2.06 -11.49
C GLU A 327 -4.05 -1.54 -11.36
N LEU A 328 -4.45 -1.08 -10.17
CA LEU A 328 -5.77 -0.49 -9.94
C LEU A 328 -5.99 0.74 -10.82
N MET A 329 -5.02 1.66 -10.86
CA MET A 329 -5.10 2.86 -11.69
C MET A 329 -5.30 2.52 -13.16
N ARG A 330 -4.54 1.56 -13.70
CA ARG A 330 -4.68 1.12 -15.10
C ARG A 330 -6.07 0.55 -15.40
N ASN A 331 -6.63 -0.24 -14.48
CA ASN A 331 -7.95 -0.83 -14.66
C ASN A 331 -9.05 0.25 -14.61
N ILE A 332 -8.92 1.23 -13.70
CA ILE A 332 -9.86 2.36 -13.58
C ILE A 332 -9.77 3.28 -14.80
N THR A 333 -8.57 3.70 -15.19
CA THR A 333 -8.38 4.60 -16.34
C THR A 333 -8.70 3.91 -17.67
N GLY A 334 -8.63 2.57 -17.72
CA GLY A 334 -9.12 1.78 -18.85
C GLY A 334 -10.59 2.00 -19.19
N LEU A 335 -11.40 2.44 -18.22
CA LEU A 335 -12.83 2.76 -18.40
C LEU A 335 -13.08 4.12 -19.08
N VAL A 336 -12.05 4.94 -19.27
CA VAL A 336 -12.19 6.25 -19.92
C VAL A 336 -12.11 6.04 -21.42
N GLU A 337 -13.11 6.44 -22.21
CA GLU A 337 -13.04 6.28 -23.67
C GLU A 337 -11.92 7.15 -24.30
N PRO A 338 -11.46 6.85 -25.53
CA PRO A 338 -10.53 7.73 -26.24
C PRO A 338 -11.09 9.16 -26.37
N GLY A 339 -10.29 10.17 -26.05
CA GLY A 339 -10.75 11.56 -25.95
C GLY A 339 -11.49 11.91 -24.65
N GLY A 340 -11.80 10.92 -23.82
CA GLY A 340 -12.50 11.10 -22.55
C GLY A 340 -11.66 11.75 -21.45
N LEU A 341 -12.33 12.16 -20.37
CA LEU A 341 -11.75 12.84 -19.23
C LEU A 341 -11.64 11.92 -18.01
N PHE A 342 -10.47 11.90 -17.39
CA PHE A 342 -10.26 11.31 -16.07
C PHE A 342 -10.02 12.41 -15.05
N ILE A 343 -10.71 12.36 -13.91
CA ILE A 343 -10.50 13.30 -12.79
C ILE A 343 -10.25 12.49 -11.51
N THR A 344 -9.24 12.86 -10.73
CA THR A 344 -8.90 12.17 -9.49
C THR A 344 -8.34 13.12 -8.44
N ALA A 345 -8.51 12.72 -7.18
CA ALA A 345 -7.77 13.22 -6.04
C ALA A 345 -7.09 12.03 -5.34
N ALA A 346 -6.00 12.26 -4.62
CA ALA A 346 -5.32 11.23 -3.84
C ALA A 346 -4.58 11.82 -2.64
N LEU A 347 -4.38 11.04 -1.59
CA LEU A 347 -3.60 11.44 -0.43
C LEU A 347 -2.12 11.52 -0.78
N HIS A 348 -1.51 12.70 -0.65
CA HIS A 348 -0.11 12.91 -1.04
C HIS A 348 0.84 12.37 0.03
N ARG A 349 1.70 11.41 -0.34
CA ARG A 349 2.71 10.79 0.55
C ARG A 349 2.13 10.26 1.86
N CYS A 350 0.89 9.77 1.80
CA CYS A 350 0.21 9.17 2.93
C CYS A 350 0.44 7.66 2.96
N THR A 351 0.69 7.08 4.13
CA THR A 351 0.95 5.63 4.27
C THR A 351 -0.23 4.87 4.87
N PHE A 352 -1.16 5.58 5.48
CA PHE A 352 -2.39 5.08 6.07
C PHE A 352 -3.28 6.24 6.49
N TYR A 353 -4.58 5.99 6.56
CA TYR A 353 -5.56 6.88 7.17
C TYR A 353 -6.33 6.12 8.26
N SER A 354 -7.11 6.81 9.08
CA SER A 354 -7.76 6.21 10.24
C SER A 354 -9.27 6.39 10.18
N VAL A 355 -10.01 5.29 10.37
CA VAL A 355 -11.48 5.30 10.45
C VAL A 355 -11.90 4.57 11.71
N GLY A 356 -12.62 5.24 12.61
CA GLY A 356 -13.07 4.66 13.88
C GLY A 356 -11.93 4.10 14.73
N GLY A 357 -10.76 4.76 14.71
CA GLY A 357 -9.55 4.31 15.42
C GLY A 357 -8.81 3.14 14.77
N ARG A 358 -9.24 2.67 13.59
CA ARG A 358 -8.58 1.61 12.84
C ARG A 358 -7.81 2.18 11.66
N ARG A 359 -6.65 1.59 11.34
CA ARG A 359 -5.78 2.05 10.25
C ARG A 359 -6.10 1.32 8.95
N PHE A 360 -6.36 2.08 7.90
CA PHE A 360 -6.52 1.61 6.53
C PHE A 360 -5.32 2.02 5.67
N PRO A 361 -4.95 1.24 4.66
CA PRO A 361 -3.71 1.47 3.91
C PRO A 361 -3.76 2.75 3.07
N SER A 362 -2.58 3.29 2.74
CA SER A 362 -2.44 4.19 1.60
C SER A 362 -1.12 3.97 0.88
N ALA A 363 -1.12 4.13 -0.44
CA ALA A 363 -0.05 3.68 -1.33
C ALA A 363 1.20 4.57 -1.28
N ASN A 364 1.16 5.68 -0.53
CA ASN A 364 2.26 6.62 -0.36
C ASN A 364 2.80 7.15 -1.69
N ILE A 365 1.88 7.58 -2.55
CA ILE A 365 2.21 8.09 -3.89
C ILE A 365 2.61 9.57 -3.85
N GLY A 366 3.51 9.94 -4.76
CA GLY A 366 3.84 11.33 -5.08
C GLY A 366 3.25 11.76 -6.43
N SER A 367 3.41 13.05 -6.75
CA SER A 367 3.00 13.59 -8.06
C SER A 367 3.68 12.88 -9.24
N GLU A 368 4.90 12.39 -9.04
CA GLU A 368 5.72 11.67 -10.01
C GLU A 368 5.17 10.26 -10.28
N ASP A 369 4.62 9.61 -9.24
CA ASP A 369 3.97 8.31 -9.40
C ASP A 369 2.66 8.45 -10.18
N LEU A 370 1.84 9.45 -9.83
CA LEU A 370 0.59 9.76 -10.53
C LEU A 370 0.83 10.13 -11.99
N ARG A 371 1.84 10.99 -12.25
CA ARG A 371 2.29 11.34 -13.59
C ARG A 371 2.70 10.11 -14.40
N ALA A 372 3.56 9.25 -13.83
CA ALA A 372 4.01 8.05 -14.51
C ALA A 372 2.89 7.04 -14.79
N ALA A 373 1.80 7.05 -14.01
CA ALA A 373 0.63 6.21 -14.25
C ALA A 373 -0.29 6.74 -15.36
N LEU A 374 -0.34 8.07 -15.57
CA LEU A 374 -1.25 8.71 -16.52
C LEU A 374 -0.61 9.03 -17.88
N GLU A 375 0.63 9.56 -17.89
CA GLU A 375 1.32 10.01 -19.10
C GLU A 375 1.41 9.01 -20.27
N PRO A 376 1.45 7.67 -20.07
CA PRO A 376 1.47 6.74 -21.19
C PRO A 376 0.27 6.89 -22.14
N ASP A 377 -0.92 7.14 -21.61
CA ASP A 377 -2.18 7.16 -22.37
C ASP A 377 -2.91 8.50 -22.32
N PHE A 378 -2.51 9.40 -21.42
CA PHE A 378 -3.21 10.66 -21.14
C PHE A 378 -2.30 11.88 -21.20
N ASP A 379 -2.88 13.01 -21.57
CA ASP A 379 -2.31 14.33 -21.31
C ASP A 379 -2.88 14.85 -19.98
N CYS A 380 -2.03 14.99 -18.96
CA CYS A 380 -2.47 15.23 -17.58
C CYS A 380 -1.96 16.54 -16.98
N ALA A 381 -2.81 17.17 -16.17
CA ALA A 381 -2.44 18.24 -15.24
C ALA A 381 -2.49 17.70 -13.81
N ILE A 382 -1.44 17.93 -13.02
CA ILE A 382 -1.32 17.43 -11.65
C ILE A 382 -0.87 18.59 -10.76
N GLU A 383 -1.61 18.82 -9.67
CA GLU A 383 -1.32 19.80 -8.64
C GLU A 383 -1.11 19.09 -7.29
N VAL A 384 -0.18 19.63 -6.49
CA VAL A 384 -0.03 19.25 -5.08
C VAL A 384 -0.60 20.39 -4.26
N CYS A 385 -1.71 20.14 -3.55
CA CYS A 385 -2.34 21.14 -2.70
C CYS A 385 -2.01 20.85 -1.24
N SER A 386 -1.35 21.80 -0.56
CA SER A 386 -1.11 21.74 0.87
C SER A 386 -2.37 22.11 1.65
N THR A 387 -2.74 21.27 2.60
CA THR A 387 -3.99 21.41 3.36
C THR A 387 -3.74 21.68 4.84
N GLY A 388 -2.51 21.47 5.32
CA GLY A 388 -2.12 21.74 6.71
C GLY A 388 -2.76 20.80 7.73
N GLN A 389 -3.25 19.63 7.29
CA GLN A 389 -3.96 18.64 8.09
C GLN A 389 -3.07 17.50 8.63
N GLU A 390 -1.73 17.66 8.63
CA GLU A 390 -0.79 16.59 9.02
C GLU A 390 -1.12 15.99 10.39
N THR A 391 -1.48 16.85 11.34
CA THR A 391 -1.78 16.48 12.71
C THR A 391 -3.17 15.85 12.87
N ALA A 392 -4.14 16.23 12.04
CA ALA A 392 -5.51 15.75 12.13
C ALA A 392 -5.66 14.35 11.51
N HIS A 393 -5.17 14.17 10.29
CA HIS A 393 -5.48 12.99 9.48
C HIS A 393 -4.26 12.17 9.03
N GLY A 394 -3.05 12.65 9.34
CA GLY A 394 -1.80 11.97 8.99
C GLY A 394 -1.29 12.29 7.57
N TYR A 395 -1.93 13.22 6.86
CA TYR A 395 -1.47 13.79 5.58
C TYR A 395 -1.58 15.31 5.59
N GLY A 396 -0.60 15.98 5.00
CA GLY A 396 -0.52 17.46 4.95
C GLY A 396 -0.91 18.09 3.62
N SER A 397 -1.17 17.24 2.63
CA SER A 397 -1.44 17.66 1.26
C SER A 397 -2.18 16.56 0.50
N VAL A 398 -2.84 16.96 -0.58
CA VAL A 398 -3.53 16.08 -1.53
C VAL A 398 -2.98 16.32 -2.94
N LEU A 399 -3.05 15.28 -3.76
CA LEU A 399 -2.80 15.36 -5.20
C LEU A 399 -4.13 15.57 -5.89
N LEU A 400 -4.21 16.56 -6.78
CA LEU A 400 -5.38 16.85 -7.58
C LEU A 400 -4.98 16.72 -9.05
N ALA A 401 -5.73 15.95 -9.83
CA ALA A 401 -5.40 15.74 -11.23
C ALA A 401 -6.64 15.59 -12.11
N HIS A 402 -6.52 16.11 -13.33
CA HIS A 402 -7.37 15.71 -14.43
C HIS A 402 -6.51 15.38 -15.64
N ALA A 403 -6.99 14.50 -16.50
CA ALA A 403 -6.24 14.01 -17.64
C ALA A 403 -7.18 13.67 -18.80
N ARG A 404 -6.78 14.06 -20.02
CA ARG A 404 -7.51 13.73 -21.26
C ARG A 404 -6.89 12.49 -21.87
N ARG A 405 -7.68 11.45 -22.14
CA ARG A 405 -7.19 10.25 -22.84
C ARG A 405 -6.88 10.63 -24.28
N ARG A 406 -5.69 10.29 -24.79
CA ARG A 406 -5.35 10.57 -26.18
C ARG A 406 -6.27 9.78 -27.12
N GLU A 407 -6.64 10.40 -28.22
CA GLU A 407 -7.31 9.66 -29.30
C GLU A 407 -6.35 8.62 -29.86
N LEU A 408 -6.89 7.44 -30.20
CA LEU A 408 -6.13 6.48 -30.98
C LEU A 408 -5.86 7.11 -32.34
N SER A 409 -4.62 7.48 -32.62
CA SER A 409 -4.24 7.89 -33.96
C SER A 409 -4.60 6.74 -34.90
N HIS A 410 -5.53 6.95 -35.83
CA HIS A 410 -5.77 6.03 -36.94
C HIS A 410 -4.52 5.97 -37.83
N ALA A 411 -3.52 5.20 -37.40
CA ALA A 411 -2.38 4.83 -38.21
C ALA A 411 -2.78 3.62 -39.06
N GLN A 412 -3.30 3.94 -40.25
CA GLN A 412 -3.10 3.21 -41.50
C GLN A 412 -3.65 1.77 -41.58
N SER A 413 -4.93 1.63 -41.89
CA SER A 413 -5.34 0.61 -42.87
C SER A 413 -5.07 1.15 -44.28
N ARG A 414 -3.97 0.74 -44.89
CA ARG A 414 -3.81 0.71 -46.35
C ARG A 414 -3.11 -0.56 -46.75
#